data_AF-A0A5K7TRR9-F1
#
_entry.id   AF-A0A5K7TRR9-F1
#
_cell.length_a   1.000
_cell.length_b   1.000
_cell.length_c   1.000
_cell.angle_alpha   90.00
_cell.angle_beta   90.00
_cell.angle_gamma   90.00
#
_symmetry.space_group_name_H-M   'P 1'
#
loop_
_entity.id
_entity.type
_entity.pdbx_description
1 polymer ?
#
loop_
_entity_poly.entity_id
_entity_poly.type
_entity_poly.pdbx_seq_one_letter_code
_entity_poly.pdbx_strand_id
1 'polypeptide(L)'
;MSQMEQALPATRSNRITTLIAKIMTGVGVVLGGMWAIITYLVPDPSVFGFGFINWRNIVLLVSTFLLLSSLSICWQIRNLPKMMRGTLTTALIVVLSFAFFTLGTEYAKPSFEFAKVQSTIIENDGSNLLGKRIEVVDDIRVELVECENIGRFPTCTFQLTNLGMDRSFSFNGNSRMFDEAGAPLKINQMRVGQQPNNVWNDFQLIRNVTTSVTLQFQEADRKIERSPSIKLIFRTRGNDEQALKFNDVALSNHS
;
A
#
# COMPACT_ATOMS: atom_id res chain seq x y z
N MET A 1 7.57 73.25 30.43
CA MET A 1 6.74 72.37 29.58
C MET A 1 7.65 71.25 29.10
N SER A 2 7.41 70.07 29.65
CA SER A 2 7.98 68.75 29.29
C SER A 2 7.75 68.44 27.79
N GLN A 3 8.51 67.62 27.06
CA GLN A 3 9.26 66.41 27.39
C GLN A 3 10.48 66.27 26.45
N MET A 4 11.57 65.70 27.00
CA MET A 4 12.51 64.86 26.25
C MET A 4 11.74 63.67 25.66
N GLU A 5 11.87 63.40 24.37
CA GLU A 5 11.66 62.04 23.87
C GLU A 5 12.90 61.62 23.08
N GLN A 6 13.74 60.88 23.79
CA GLN A 6 14.99 60.30 23.34
C GLN A 6 14.76 59.38 22.13
N ALA A 7 15.53 59.61 21.08
CA ALA A 7 15.71 58.65 20.02
C ALA A 7 16.45 57.40 20.55
N LEU A 8 15.90 56.23 20.18
CA LEU A 8 16.45 54.85 20.14
C LEU A 8 16.44 54.04 21.46
N PRO A 9 16.01 52.76 21.41
CA PRO A 9 16.74 51.73 20.65
C PRO A 9 15.85 50.75 19.85
N ALA A 10 15.82 50.94 18.53
CA ALA A 10 15.30 49.95 17.55
C ALA A 10 16.31 48.81 17.26
N THR A 11 17.39 48.70 18.04
CA THR A 11 18.54 47.80 17.77
C THR A 11 18.39 46.42 18.40
N ARG A 12 17.56 46.24 19.45
CA ARG A 12 17.41 44.95 20.15
C ARG A 12 16.42 44.00 19.46
N SER A 13 15.31 44.53 18.96
CA SER A 13 14.28 43.76 18.22
C SER A 13 14.84 43.21 16.90
N ASN A 14 15.58 44.04 16.15
CA ASN A 14 16.22 43.63 14.89
C ASN A 14 17.27 42.53 15.08
N ARG A 15 17.99 42.47 16.21
CA ARG A 15 18.96 41.39 16.46
C ARG A 15 18.28 40.07 16.76
N ILE A 16 17.14 40.06 17.45
CA ILE A 16 16.41 38.83 17.78
C ILE A 16 15.71 38.29 16.53
N THR A 17 15.07 39.15 15.73
CA THR A 17 14.42 38.74 14.49
C THR A 17 15.41 38.26 13.44
N THR A 18 16.58 38.88 13.31
CA THR A 18 17.64 38.41 12.41
C THR A 18 18.27 37.10 12.87
N LEU A 19 18.36 36.85 14.17
CA LEU A 19 18.89 35.61 14.73
C LEU A 19 17.90 34.45 14.57
N ILE A 20 16.60 34.71 14.78
CA ILE A 20 15.52 33.75 14.50
C ILE A 20 15.44 33.44 13.00
N ALA A 21 15.55 34.46 12.14
CA ALA A 21 15.57 34.27 10.69
C ALA A 21 16.74 33.38 10.27
N LYS A 22 17.95 33.62 10.78
CA LYS A 22 19.12 32.77 10.48
C LYS A 22 18.97 31.33 10.94
N ILE A 23 18.38 31.10 12.11
CA ILE A 23 18.08 29.75 12.61
C ILE A 23 17.03 29.06 11.72
N MET A 24 15.96 29.76 11.36
CA MET A 24 14.91 29.22 10.48
C MET A 24 15.43 28.92 9.07
N THR A 25 16.29 29.76 8.50
CA THR A 25 16.91 29.47 7.21
C THR A 25 17.87 28.28 7.30
N GLY A 26 18.64 28.16 8.38
CA GLY A 26 19.51 27.00 8.62
C GLY A 26 18.72 25.69 8.74
N VAL A 27 17.63 25.70 9.50
CA VAL A 27 16.72 24.54 9.63
C VAL A 27 16.06 24.21 8.28
N GLY A 28 15.65 25.22 7.51
CA GLY A 28 15.08 25.02 6.17
C GLY A 28 16.06 24.37 5.18
N VAL A 29 17.34 24.75 5.22
CA VAL A 29 18.39 24.13 4.37
C VAL A 29 18.66 22.69 4.79
N VAL A 30 18.71 22.40 6.09
CA VAL A 30 18.93 21.03 6.59
C VAL A 30 17.73 20.13 6.26
N LEU A 31 16.51 20.64 6.40
CA LEU A 31 15.29 19.90 6.07
C LEU A 31 15.14 19.70 4.55
N GLY A 32 15.49 20.69 3.73
CA GLY A 32 15.51 20.56 2.28
C GLY A 32 16.57 19.57 1.80
N GLY A 33 17.75 19.57 2.42
CA GLY A 33 18.81 18.59 2.17
C GLY A 33 18.38 17.18 2.59
N MET A 34 17.74 17.03 3.75
CA MET A 34 17.22 15.75 4.23
C MET A 34 16.09 15.22 3.32
N TRP A 35 15.23 16.10 2.82
CA TRP A 35 14.21 15.76 1.83
C TRP A 35 14.83 15.25 0.52
N ALA A 36 15.82 15.96 -0.01
CA ALA A 36 16.53 15.56 -1.22
C ALA A 36 17.25 14.21 -1.06
N ILE A 37 17.81 13.92 0.12
CA ILE A 37 18.41 12.62 0.43
C ILE A 37 17.35 11.51 0.44
N ILE A 38 16.19 11.76 1.06
CA ILE A 38 15.08 10.78 1.08
C ILE A 38 14.56 10.50 -0.33
N THR A 39 14.45 11.52 -1.19
CA THR A 39 13.89 11.35 -2.55
C THR A 39 14.86 10.73 -3.55
N TYR A 40 16.18 10.91 -3.38
CA TYR A 40 17.18 10.53 -4.39
C TYR A 40 18.17 9.45 -3.96
N LEU A 41 18.40 9.26 -2.66
CA LEU A 41 19.39 8.30 -2.14
C LEU A 41 18.78 7.07 -1.47
N VAL A 42 17.49 7.10 -1.12
CA VAL A 42 16.82 6.02 -0.40
C VAL A 42 15.82 5.33 -1.35
N PRO A 43 16.11 4.09 -1.84
CA PRO A 43 15.07 3.28 -2.47
C PRO A 43 14.05 2.92 -1.39
N ASP A 44 12.76 3.00 -1.72
CA ASP A 44 11.58 2.71 -0.92
C ASP A 44 11.79 2.49 0.61
N PRO A 45 11.22 3.31 1.51
CA PRO A 45 11.40 3.16 2.96
C PRO A 45 10.88 1.82 3.53
N SER A 46 10.11 1.06 2.75
CA SER A 46 9.72 -0.32 3.04
C SER A 46 10.89 -1.31 3.05
N VAL A 47 12.01 -1.00 2.38
CA VAL A 47 13.25 -1.80 2.38
C VAL A 47 13.97 -1.71 3.74
N PHE A 48 13.70 -0.67 4.53
CA PHE A 48 14.34 -0.44 5.84
C PHE A 48 13.52 -0.92 7.05
N GLY A 49 12.40 -1.64 6.84
CA GLY A 49 11.65 -2.26 7.95
C GLY A 49 10.86 -1.28 8.84
N PHE A 50 10.70 -0.02 8.43
CA PHE A 50 9.87 0.95 9.14
C PHE A 50 8.41 0.91 8.65
N GLY A 51 7.67 -0.14 9.02
CA GLY A 51 6.24 -0.30 8.65
C GLY A 51 5.29 0.80 9.17
N PHE A 52 5.78 1.72 10.01
CA PHE A 52 5.00 2.85 10.54
C PHE A 52 5.07 4.12 9.67
N ILE A 53 6.02 4.20 8.73
CA ILE A 53 6.19 5.34 7.83
C ILE A 53 5.38 5.08 6.56
N ASN A 54 4.06 5.22 6.67
CA ASN A 54 3.17 5.20 5.51
C ASN A 54 3.38 6.48 4.68
N TRP A 55 3.41 6.36 3.35
CA TRP A 55 3.50 7.51 2.42
C TRP A 55 2.43 8.57 2.72
N ARG A 56 1.24 8.13 3.15
CA ARG A 56 0.16 9.01 3.63
C ARG A 56 0.58 9.89 4.81
N ASN A 57 1.33 9.32 5.76
CA ASN A 57 1.82 10.05 6.93
C ASN A 57 2.97 11.02 6.55
N ILE A 58 3.81 10.65 5.57
CA ILE A 58 4.84 11.55 5.04
C ILE A 58 4.20 12.75 4.34
N VAL A 59 3.21 12.53 3.47
CA VAL A 59 2.51 13.62 2.76
C VAL A 59 1.76 14.53 3.74
N LEU A 60 1.13 13.96 4.78
CA LEU A 60 0.49 14.74 5.84
C LEU A 60 1.50 15.56 6.65
N LEU A 61 2.67 15.01 6.95
CA LEU A 61 3.73 15.74 7.62
C LEU A 61 4.25 16.89 6.73
N VAL A 62 4.60 16.63 5.48
CA VAL A 62 5.14 17.65 4.58
C VAL A 62 4.11 18.75 4.30
N SER A 63 2.84 18.40 4.10
CA SER A 63 1.76 19.40 3.89
C SER A 63 1.50 20.26 5.13
N THR A 64 1.52 19.68 6.33
CA THR A 64 1.37 20.46 7.58
C THR A 64 2.55 21.42 7.78
N PHE A 65 3.78 21.00 7.47
CA PHE A 65 4.95 21.88 7.53
C PHE A 65 4.93 23.00 6.48
N LEU A 66 4.51 22.71 5.24
CA LEU A 66 4.32 23.74 4.20
C LEU A 66 3.28 24.77 4.61
N LEU A 67 2.18 24.32 5.22
CA LEU A 67 1.11 25.19 5.71
C LEU A 67 1.61 26.09 6.86
N LEU A 68 2.29 25.52 7.87
CA LEU A 68 2.87 26.29 8.97
C LEU A 68 3.93 27.29 8.49
N SER A 69 4.76 26.91 7.52
CA SER A 69 5.76 27.80 6.91
C SER A 69 5.09 28.96 6.16
N SER A 70 4.02 28.69 5.40
CA SER A 70 3.26 29.73 4.68
C SER A 70 2.58 30.72 5.64
N LEU A 71 2.07 30.24 6.78
CA LEU A 71 1.47 31.07 7.83
C LEU A 71 2.52 31.95 8.51
N SER A 72 3.70 31.40 8.79
CA SER A 72 4.83 32.16 9.36
C SER A 72 5.28 33.29 8.42
N ILE A 73 5.41 33.01 7.12
CA ILE A 73 5.77 34.02 6.11
C ILE A 73 4.65 35.07 5.97
N CYS A 74 3.38 34.67 5.93
CA CYS A 74 2.24 35.58 5.92
C CYS A 74 2.22 36.51 7.15
N TRP A 75 2.61 36.00 8.32
CA TRP A 75 2.72 36.80 9.54
C TRP A 75 3.83 37.85 9.42
N GLN A 76 5.00 37.47 8.90
CA GLN A 76 6.14 38.39 8.71
C GLN A 76 5.84 39.47 7.65
N ILE A 77 5.07 39.14 6.61
CA ILE A 77 4.69 40.08 5.54
C ILE A 77 3.79 41.23 6.04
N ARG A 78 3.10 41.07 7.17
CA ARG A 78 2.19 42.10 7.71
C ARG A 78 2.88 43.44 7.97
N ASN A 79 4.18 43.44 8.22
CA ASN A 79 4.95 44.64 8.55
C ASN A 79 5.62 45.32 7.34
N LEU A 80 5.37 44.82 6.12
CA LEU A 80 5.95 45.37 4.88
C LEU A 80 5.05 46.39 4.18
N PRO A 81 5.64 47.30 3.36
CA PRO A 81 4.88 48.25 2.56
C PRO A 81 3.94 47.56 1.57
N LYS A 82 2.78 48.20 1.29
CA LYS A 82 1.65 47.61 0.55
C LYS A 82 2.01 47.00 -0.82
N MET A 83 2.93 47.63 -1.56
CA MET A 83 3.44 47.14 -2.85
C MET A 83 4.23 45.84 -2.72
N MET A 84 5.19 45.78 -1.78
CA MET A 84 5.98 44.56 -1.53
C MET A 84 5.14 43.44 -0.93
N ARG A 85 4.13 43.78 -0.13
CA ARG A 85 3.18 42.81 0.40
C ARG A 85 2.43 42.10 -0.73
N GLY A 86 1.92 42.84 -1.70
CA GLY A 86 1.23 42.26 -2.86
C GLY A 86 2.10 41.27 -3.63
N THR A 87 3.32 41.67 -4.00
CA THR A 87 4.25 40.84 -4.79
C THR A 87 4.74 39.60 -4.03
N LEU A 88 5.01 39.71 -2.72
CA LEU A 88 5.41 38.55 -1.93
C LEU A 88 4.25 37.56 -1.75
N THR A 89 3.02 38.05 -1.59
CA THR A 89 1.86 37.16 -1.46
C THR A 89 1.54 36.41 -2.75
N THR A 90 1.65 37.05 -3.92
CA THR A 90 1.44 36.37 -5.20
C THR A 90 2.52 35.33 -5.47
N ALA A 91 3.79 35.65 -5.19
CA ALA A 91 4.89 34.70 -5.29
C ALA A 91 4.70 33.49 -4.35
N LEU A 92 4.27 33.72 -3.11
CA LEU A 92 3.97 32.66 -2.15
C LEU A 92 2.88 31.71 -2.67
N ILE A 93 1.78 32.25 -3.22
CA ILE A 93 0.67 31.45 -3.76
C ILE A 93 1.13 30.58 -4.93
N VAL A 94 1.93 31.13 -5.84
CA VAL A 94 2.46 30.38 -7.00
C VAL A 94 3.36 29.23 -6.53
N VAL A 95 4.27 29.49 -5.59
CA VAL A 95 5.16 28.46 -5.03
C VAL A 95 4.38 27.38 -4.29
N LEU A 96 3.39 27.76 -3.48
CA LEU A 96 2.54 26.81 -2.76
C LEU A 96 1.76 25.92 -3.73
N SER A 97 1.19 26.52 -4.78
CA SER A 97 0.41 25.81 -5.80
C SER A 97 1.28 24.80 -6.55
N PHE A 98 2.51 25.19 -6.90
CA PHE A 98 3.47 24.29 -7.54
C PHE A 98 3.87 23.14 -6.60
N ALA A 99 4.15 23.42 -5.33
CA ALA A 99 4.51 22.39 -4.34
C ALA A 99 3.37 21.39 -4.08
N PHE A 100 2.12 21.86 -3.99
CA PHE A 100 0.96 20.97 -3.85
C PHE A 100 0.70 20.18 -5.13
N PHE A 101 0.96 20.76 -6.31
CA PHE A 101 0.83 20.06 -7.58
C PHE A 101 1.86 18.93 -7.71
N THR A 102 3.13 19.17 -7.38
CA THR A 102 4.17 18.13 -7.42
C THR A 102 3.91 17.03 -6.40
N LEU A 103 3.52 17.38 -5.17
CA LEU A 103 3.08 16.40 -4.16
C LEU A 103 1.88 15.58 -4.64
N GLY A 104 0.93 16.21 -5.33
CA GLY A 104 -0.21 15.52 -5.95
C GLY A 104 0.21 14.55 -7.06
N THR A 105 1.18 14.93 -7.89
CA THR A 105 1.70 14.06 -8.97
C THR A 105 2.50 12.87 -8.44
N GLU A 106 3.23 13.04 -7.34
CA GLU A 106 3.94 11.93 -6.66
C GLU A 106 2.96 11.00 -5.93
N TYR A 107 1.86 11.53 -5.40
CA TYR A 107 0.74 10.70 -4.90
C TYR A 107 0.05 9.92 -6.04
N ALA A 108 0.05 10.47 -7.26
CA ALA A 108 -0.52 9.85 -8.45
C ALA A 108 0.44 8.90 -9.20
N LYS A 109 1.74 8.86 -8.87
CA LYS A 109 2.61 7.75 -9.28
C LYS A 109 2.00 6.44 -8.76
N PRO A 110 2.13 5.34 -9.52
CA PRO A 110 1.05 4.55 -10.10
C PRO A 110 0.24 3.71 -9.09
N SER A 111 0.25 4.02 -7.80
CA SER A 111 -0.57 3.39 -6.78
C SER A 111 -2.06 3.34 -7.12
N PHE A 112 -2.60 4.22 -8.00
CA PHE A 112 -4.00 4.15 -8.44
C PHE A 112 -4.27 3.23 -9.64
N GLU A 113 -3.30 3.05 -10.55
CA GLU A 113 -3.42 2.09 -11.65
C GLU A 113 -3.06 0.68 -11.16
N PHE A 114 -2.10 0.58 -10.25
CA PHE A 114 -1.89 -0.60 -9.41
C PHE A 114 -3.10 -0.84 -8.49
N ALA A 115 -3.72 0.14 -7.83
CA ALA A 115 -4.94 -0.10 -7.04
C ALA A 115 -6.16 -0.48 -7.89
N LYS A 116 -6.22 -0.15 -9.18
CA LYS A 116 -7.28 -0.65 -10.08
C LYS A 116 -7.03 -2.11 -10.53
N VAL A 117 -5.76 -2.55 -10.55
CA VAL A 117 -5.35 -3.94 -10.80
C VAL A 117 -5.16 -4.75 -9.50
N GLN A 118 -5.11 -4.08 -8.34
CA GLN A 118 -4.90 -4.63 -6.99
C GLN A 118 -6.19 -4.55 -6.17
N SER A 119 -7.20 -3.76 -6.59
CA SER A 119 -8.59 -3.99 -6.19
C SER A 119 -9.12 -5.34 -6.70
N THR A 120 -8.46 -5.92 -7.70
CA THR A 120 -8.68 -7.31 -8.10
C THR A 120 -7.63 -8.27 -7.56
N ILE A 121 -6.57 -7.84 -6.85
CA ILE A 121 -5.60 -8.74 -6.23
C ILE A 121 -5.58 -8.43 -4.72
N ILE A 122 -6.41 -9.13 -3.97
CA ILE A 122 -6.34 -9.08 -2.50
C ILE A 122 -5.10 -9.87 -2.08
N GLU A 123 -4.14 -9.18 -1.46
CA GLU A 123 -2.91 -9.79 -0.93
C GLU A 123 -3.09 -10.07 0.56
N ASN A 124 -3.09 -11.36 0.93
CA ASN A 124 -3.07 -11.77 2.33
C ASN A 124 -1.61 -11.81 2.81
N ASP A 125 -1.17 -10.73 3.46
CA ASP A 125 0.20 -10.55 3.97
C ASP A 125 0.48 -11.29 5.29
N GLY A 126 -0.44 -12.10 5.80
CA GLY A 126 -0.15 -12.89 6.98
C GLY A 126 -1.35 -13.56 7.62
N SER A 127 -1.03 -14.60 8.39
CA SER A 127 -1.97 -15.24 9.29
C SER A 127 -2.55 -14.23 10.28
N ASN A 128 -3.88 -14.19 10.40
CA ASN A 128 -4.56 -13.49 11.47
C ASN A 128 -4.06 -14.01 12.84
N LEU A 129 -4.38 -13.33 13.96
CA LEU A 129 -4.03 -13.72 15.35
C LEU A 129 -4.41 -15.18 15.75
N LEU A 130 -5.11 -15.91 14.89
CA LEU A 130 -5.54 -17.30 15.02
C LEU A 130 -4.86 -18.27 14.03
N GLY A 131 -3.80 -17.84 13.31
CA GLY A 131 -3.11 -18.68 12.32
C GLY A 131 -3.86 -18.86 10.98
N LYS A 132 -5.15 -18.49 10.93
CA LYS A 132 -6.02 -18.68 9.76
C LYS A 132 -5.86 -17.55 8.75
N ARG A 133 -5.64 -17.90 7.48
CA ARG A 133 -5.56 -16.98 6.34
C ARG A 133 -6.92 -16.93 5.66
N ILE A 134 -7.69 -15.90 6.02
CA ILE A 134 -9.08 -15.74 5.58
C ILE A 134 -9.16 -14.41 4.85
N GLU A 135 -9.60 -14.44 3.60
CA GLU A 135 -9.92 -13.25 2.81
C GLU A 135 -11.35 -13.30 2.32
N VAL A 136 -12.01 -12.14 2.23
CA VAL A 136 -13.35 -12.02 1.67
C VAL A 136 -13.27 -11.20 0.39
N VAL A 137 -13.60 -11.82 -0.74
CA VAL A 137 -13.59 -11.21 -2.06
C VAL A 137 -14.97 -11.38 -2.69
N ASP A 138 -15.65 -10.29 -3.05
CA ASP A 138 -17.00 -10.30 -3.65
C ASP A 138 -18.03 -11.18 -2.90
N ASP A 139 -18.14 -11.01 -1.58
CA ASP A 139 -18.99 -11.85 -0.71
C ASP A 139 -18.65 -13.36 -0.74
N ILE A 140 -17.44 -13.73 -1.16
CA ILE A 140 -16.90 -15.09 -1.05
C ILE A 140 -15.76 -15.04 -0.05
N ARG A 141 -15.94 -15.72 1.07
CA ARG A 141 -14.86 -15.96 2.04
C ARG A 141 -14.03 -17.13 1.56
N VAL A 142 -12.75 -16.89 1.29
CA VAL A 142 -11.75 -17.90 0.93
C VAL A 142 -10.81 -18.09 2.11
N GLU A 143 -10.79 -19.29 2.67
CA GLU A 143 -9.89 -19.70 3.74
C GLU A 143 -8.92 -20.75 3.20
N LEU A 144 -7.62 -20.51 3.33
CA LEU A 144 -6.62 -21.56 3.09
C LEU A 144 -6.53 -22.41 4.36
N VAL A 145 -6.92 -23.69 4.25
CA VAL A 145 -6.93 -24.63 5.38
C VAL A 145 -5.56 -25.25 5.57
N GLU A 146 -5.06 -25.87 4.51
CA GLU A 146 -3.81 -26.62 4.53
C GLU A 146 -3.24 -26.73 3.13
N CYS A 147 -1.91 -26.82 3.03
CA CYS A 147 -1.21 -27.25 1.83
C CYS A 147 -0.27 -28.38 2.23
N GLU A 148 -0.28 -29.47 1.48
CA GLU A 148 0.56 -30.64 1.70
C GLU A 148 1.23 -31.08 0.40
N ASN A 149 2.33 -31.84 0.52
CA ASN A 149 2.97 -32.46 -0.63
C ASN A 149 2.59 -33.93 -0.75
N ILE A 150 1.80 -34.28 -1.76
CA ILE A 150 1.51 -35.67 -2.11
C ILE A 150 2.56 -36.11 -3.13
N GLY A 151 3.65 -36.70 -2.64
CA GLY A 151 4.83 -37.00 -3.46
C GLY A 151 5.53 -35.72 -3.92
N ARG A 152 5.47 -35.43 -5.23
CA ARG A 152 5.99 -34.19 -5.86
C ARG A 152 4.88 -33.25 -6.33
N PHE A 153 3.63 -33.55 -6.00
CA PHE A 153 2.48 -32.72 -6.37
C PHE A 153 2.02 -31.94 -5.14
N PRO A 154 2.23 -30.61 -5.11
CA PRO A 154 1.72 -29.78 -4.04
C PRO A 154 0.20 -29.70 -4.17
N THR A 155 -0.48 -29.93 -3.06
CA THR A 155 -1.93 -30.01 -2.97
C THR A 155 -2.42 -29.08 -1.86
N CYS A 156 -3.28 -28.13 -2.20
CA CYS A 156 -3.80 -27.15 -1.25
C CYS A 156 -5.31 -27.25 -1.13
N THR A 157 -5.81 -27.23 0.10
CA THR A 157 -7.24 -27.25 0.42
C THR A 157 -7.71 -25.87 0.86
N PHE A 158 -8.72 -25.38 0.16
CA PHE A 158 -9.38 -24.10 0.41
C PHE A 158 -10.83 -24.34 0.85
N GLN A 159 -11.31 -23.54 1.79
CA GLN A 159 -12.72 -23.48 2.15
C GLN A 159 -13.32 -22.20 1.58
N LEU A 160 -14.30 -22.36 0.69
CA LEU A 160 -15.04 -21.27 0.07
C LEU A 160 -16.39 -21.17 0.75
N THR A 161 -16.73 -20.01 1.32
CA THR A 161 -18.05 -19.76 1.91
C THR A 161 -18.69 -18.56 1.21
N ASN A 162 -19.82 -18.77 0.55
CA ASN A 162 -20.56 -17.70 -0.10
C ASN A 162 -21.45 -16.99 0.93
N LEU A 163 -21.17 -15.71 1.19
CA LEU A 163 -21.94 -14.86 2.10
C LEU A 163 -23.12 -14.16 1.39
N GLY A 164 -23.10 -14.15 0.06
CA GLY A 164 -24.10 -13.53 -0.81
C GLY A 164 -25.21 -14.48 -1.24
N MET A 165 -25.79 -14.26 -2.43
CA MET A 165 -26.77 -15.19 -3.03
C MET A 165 -26.06 -16.34 -3.77
N ASP A 166 -26.77 -17.45 -3.97
CA ASP A 166 -26.29 -18.60 -4.74
C ASP A 166 -25.73 -18.17 -6.09
N ARG A 167 -24.54 -18.66 -6.44
CA ARG A 167 -23.84 -18.26 -7.67
C ARG A 167 -22.98 -19.39 -8.24
N SER A 168 -22.79 -19.34 -9.56
CA SER A 168 -21.76 -20.12 -10.24
C SER A 168 -20.38 -19.55 -9.93
N PHE A 169 -19.40 -20.42 -9.73
CA PHE A 169 -18.01 -20.09 -9.46
C PHE A 169 -17.10 -20.99 -10.28
N SER A 170 -16.06 -20.41 -10.86
CA SER A 170 -14.98 -21.16 -11.52
C SER A 170 -13.62 -20.50 -11.29
N PHE A 171 -12.61 -21.36 -11.19
CA PHE A 171 -11.23 -20.92 -11.21
C PHE A 171 -10.78 -20.70 -12.65
N ASN A 172 -9.91 -19.72 -12.85
CA ASN A 172 -9.22 -19.54 -14.12
C ASN A 172 -7.94 -20.40 -14.11
N GLY A 173 -7.64 -21.05 -15.23
CA GLY A 173 -6.39 -21.81 -15.43
C GLY A 173 -5.10 -20.98 -15.34
N ASN A 174 -5.22 -19.65 -15.25
CA ASN A 174 -4.12 -18.74 -14.93
C ASN A 174 -3.72 -18.72 -13.44
N SER A 175 -4.46 -19.42 -12.58
CA SER A 175 -4.08 -19.63 -11.18
C SER A 175 -2.78 -20.42 -11.08
N ARG A 176 -1.84 -19.95 -10.25
CA ARG A 176 -0.48 -20.48 -10.15
C ARG A 176 0.00 -20.51 -8.71
N MET A 177 0.73 -21.57 -8.37
CA MET A 177 1.56 -21.64 -7.19
C MET A 177 3.00 -21.36 -7.59
N PHE A 178 3.79 -20.71 -6.74
CA PHE A 178 5.21 -20.51 -7.00
C PHE A 178 6.03 -21.43 -6.09
N ASP A 179 7.03 -22.08 -6.65
CA ASP A 179 8.07 -22.78 -5.87
C ASP A 179 9.02 -21.76 -5.23
N GLU A 180 9.84 -22.19 -4.27
CA GLU A 180 10.92 -21.43 -3.63
C GLU A 180 11.89 -20.80 -4.64
N ALA A 181 12.12 -21.46 -5.78
CA ALA A 181 12.92 -20.92 -6.88
C ALA A 181 12.19 -19.86 -7.73
N GLY A 182 10.91 -19.58 -7.41
CA GLY A 182 10.04 -18.68 -8.18
C GLY A 182 9.43 -19.31 -9.43
N ALA A 183 9.57 -20.63 -9.61
CA ALA A 183 9.01 -21.34 -10.75
C ALA A 183 7.46 -21.45 -10.62
N PRO A 184 6.69 -21.07 -11.66
CA PRO A 184 5.23 -21.13 -11.61
C PRO A 184 4.70 -22.54 -11.91
N LEU A 185 3.98 -23.12 -10.97
CA LEU A 185 3.24 -24.38 -11.10
C LEU A 185 1.77 -24.08 -11.38
N LYS A 186 1.25 -24.63 -12.49
CA LYS A 186 -0.17 -24.49 -12.85
C LYS A 186 -1.03 -25.50 -12.10
N ILE A 187 -2.33 -25.25 -12.02
CA ILE A 187 -3.28 -26.25 -11.52
C ILE A 187 -3.36 -27.40 -12.52
N ASN A 188 -3.13 -28.63 -12.03
CA ASN A 188 -3.26 -29.86 -12.80
C ASN A 188 -4.64 -30.50 -12.60
N GLN A 189 -5.10 -30.59 -11.35
CA GLN A 189 -6.40 -31.17 -11.01
C GLN A 189 -7.10 -30.33 -9.94
N MET A 190 -8.44 -30.36 -9.96
CA MET A 190 -9.28 -29.72 -8.96
C MET A 190 -10.28 -30.74 -8.42
N ARG A 191 -10.62 -30.64 -7.15
CA ARG A 191 -11.68 -31.41 -6.51
C ARG A 191 -12.58 -30.48 -5.72
N VAL A 192 -13.88 -30.63 -5.88
CA VAL A 192 -14.88 -29.88 -5.12
C VAL A 192 -15.58 -30.88 -4.19
N GLY A 193 -15.36 -30.72 -2.89
CA GLY A 193 -15.67 -31.73 -1.88
C GLY A 193 -14.90 -33.02 -2.16
N GLN A 194 -15.64 -34.09 -2.48
CA GLN A 194 -15.07 -35.40 -2.80
C GLN A 194 -15.06 -35.70 -4.32
N GLN A 195 -15.64 -34.83 -5.14
CA GLN A 195 -15.78 -35.08 -6.58
C GLN A 195 -14.64 -34.43 -7.37
N PRO A 196 -14.02 -35.15 -8.32
CA PRO A 196 -13.08 -34.55 -9.25
C PRO A 196 -13.82 -33.54 -10.14
N ASN A 197 -13.19 -32.39 -10.38
CA ASN A 197 -13.71 -31.37 -11.27
C ASN A 197 -12.57 -30.79 -12.12
N ASN A 198 -12.90 -30.32 -13.33
CA ASN A 198 -11.92 -29.63 -14.15
C ASN A 198 -11.80 -28.18 -13.71
N VAL A 199 -10.61 -27.60 -13.79
CA VAL A 199 -10.35 -26.20 -13.42
C VAL A 199 -11.25 -25.23 -14.18
N TRP A 200 -11.59 -25.55 -15.42
CA TRP A 200 -12.43 -24.75 -16.32
C TRP A 200 -13.94 -24.92 -16.08
N ASN A 201 -14.34 -25.89 -15.26
CA ASN A 201 -15.74 -26.16 -15.02
C ASN A 201 -16.27 -25.29 -13.89
N ASP A 202 -17.43 -24.70 -14.15
CA ASP A 202 -18.24 -24.01 -13.18
C ASP A 202 -18.82 -24.98 -12.14
N PHE A 203 -18.88 -24.53 -10.89
CA PHE A 203 -19.60 -25.21 -9.80
C PHE A 203 -20.42 -24.20 -8.99
N GLN A 204 -21.48 -24.67 -8.35
CA GLN A 204 -22.39 -23.80 -7.61
C GLN A 204 -21.91 -23.60 -6.17
N LEU A 205 -21.84 -22.34 -5.74
CA LEU A 205 -21.63 -21.94 -4.36
C LEU A 205 -22.96 -21.53 -3.73
N ILE A 206 -23.48 -22.36 -2.83
CA ILE A 206 -24.73 -22.13 -2.11
C ILE A 206 -24.48 -21.14 -0.96
N ARG A 207 -25.41 -20.21 -0.75
CA ARG A 207 -25.35 -19.21 0.33
C ARG A 207 -25.17 -19.87 1.69
N ASN A 208 -24.23 -19.33 2.46
CA ASN A 208 -23.84 -19.75 3.80
C ASN A 208 -23.41 -21.21 3.93
N VAL A 209 -23.08 -21.88 2.81
CA VAL A 209 -22.52 -23.23 2.80
C VAL A 209 -21.02 -23.12 2.53
N THR A 210 -20.24 -23.79 3.36
CA THR A 210 -18.79 -23.92 3.16
C THR A 210 -18.51 -25.08 2.22
N THR A 211 -17.95 -24.77 1.06
CA THR A 211 -17.52 -25.74 0.04
C THR A 211 -16.01 -25.90 0.13
N SER A 212 -15.55 -27.13 0.39
CA SER A 212 -14.13 -27.46 0.36
C SER A 212 -13.68 -27.65 -1.08
N VAL A 213 -12.60 -26.99 -1.50
CA VAL A 213 -11.98 -27.16 -2.81
C VAL A 213 -10.51 -27.53 -2.62
N THR A 214 -10.10 -28.65 -3.20
CA THR A 214 -8.71 -29.08 -3.21
C THR A 214 -8.12 -28.85 -4.59
N LEU A 215 -7.03 -28.10 -4.66
CA LEU A 215 -6.27 -27.82 -5.88
C LEU A 215 -4.96 -28.58 -5.85
N GLN A 216 -4.74 -29.43 -6.85
CA GLN A 216 -3.47 -30.12 -7.06
C GLN A 216 -2.71 -29.41 -8.18
N PHE A 217 -1.50 -28.97 -7.88
CA PHE A 217 -0.64 -28.30 -8.83
C PHE A 217 0.21 -29.32 -9.61
N GLN A 218 0.88 -28.85 -10.67
CA GLN A 218 1.82 -29.63 -11.46
C GLN A 218 2.98 -30.18 -10.62
N GLU A 219 3.64 -31.22 -11.12
CA GLU A 219 4.82 -31.80 -10.49
C GLU A 219 5.90 -30.72 -10.30
N ALA A 220 6.38 -30.59 -9.08
CA ALA A 220 7.52 -29.74 -8.77
C ALA A 220 8.82 -30.53 -8.99
N ASP A 221 9.87 -29.85 -9.46
CA ASP A 221 11.20 -30.46 -9.67
C ASP A 221 11.76 -31.08 -8.37
N ARG A 222 11.36 -30.50 -7.23
CA ARG A 222 11.73 -30.92 -5.88
C ARG A 222 10.54 -30.78 -4.93
N LYS A 223 10.61 -31.45 -3.78
CA LYS A 223 9.61 -31.31 -2.72
C LYS A 223 9.65 -29.87 -2.18
N ILE A 224 8.51 -29.20 -2.17
CA ILE A 224 8.40 -27.78 -1.80
C ILE A 224 8.10 -27.68 -0.31
N GLU A 225 9.00 -27.18 0.52
CA GLU A 225 8.71 -26.99 1.95
C GLU A 225 7.91 -25.70 2.17
N ARG A 226 8.18 -24.68 1.35
CA ARG A 226 7.58 -23.35 1.49
C ARG A 226 7.30 -22.72 0.13
N SER A 227 6.06 -22.34 -0.12
CA SER A 227 5.69 -21.58 -1.31
C SER A 227 5.74 -20.08 -1.04
N PRO A 228 6.56 -19.30 -1.76
CA PRO A 228 6.59 -17.85 -1.60
C PRO A 228 5.25 -17.19 -1.89
N SER A 229 4.46 -17.73 -2.83
CA SER A 229 3.08 -17.28 -3.02
C SER A 229 2.20 -18.26 -3.78
N ILE A 230 0.90 -18.21 -3.50
CA ILE A 230 -0.16 -18.87 -4.27
C ILE A 230 -1.09 -17.79 -4.80
N LYS A 231 -1.18 -17.67 -6.12
CA LYS A 231 -2.08 -16.75 -6.81
C LYS A 231 -3.26 -17.52 -7.38
N LEU A 232 -4.43 -17.36 -6.78
CA LEU A 232 -5.70 -17.85 -7.30
C LEU A 232 -6.33 -16.76 -8.16
N ILE A 233 -6.92 -17.15 -9.28
CA ILE A 233 -7.71 -16.27 -10.14
C ILE A 233 -9.04 -16.96 -10.37
N PHE A 234 -10.14 -16.26 -10.16
CA PHE A 234 -11.48 -16.79 -10.29
C PHE A 234 -12.42 -15.74 -10.87
N ARG A 235 -13.51 -16.21 -11.48
CA ARG A 235 -14.55 -15.34 -12.07
C ARG A 235 -15.65 -15.06 -11.06
N THR A 236 -16.08 -13.80 -11.04
CA THR A 236 -17.19 -13.34 -10.20
C THR A 236 -18.48 -13.11 -10.98
N ARG A 237 -19.53 -12.70 -10.29
CA ARG A 237 -20.90 -12.56 -10.82
C ARG A 237 -21.01 -11.62 -12.04
N GLY A 238 -20.06 -10.69 -12.19
CA GLY A 238 -19.99 -9.75 -13.32
C GLY A 238 -19.20 -10.24 -14.53
N ASN A 239 -18.69 -11.48 -14.52
CA ASN A 239 -17.62 -11.97 -15.41
C ASN A 239 -16.27 -11.23 -15.23
N ASP A 240 -16.17 -10.42 -14.17
CA ASP A 240 -14.93 -9.78 -13.76
C ASP A 240 -14.02 -10.82 -13.10
N GLU A 241 -12.75 -10.81 -13.50
CA GLU A 241 -11.72 -11.66 -12.91
C GLU A 241 -11.21 -11.03 -11.62
N GLN A 242 -11.27 -11.81 -10.56
CA GLN A 242 -10.64 -11.49 -9.29
C GLN A 242 -9.49 -12.45 -9.05
N ALA A 243 -8.49 -11.93 -8.38
CA ALA A 243 -7.29 -12.62 -8.01
C ALA A 243 -7.09 -12.49 -6.50
N LEU A 244 -6.61 -13.56 -5.91
CA LEU A 244 -6.34 -13.66 -4.50
C LEU A 244 -4.94 -14.24 -4.36
N LYS A 245 -4.07 -13.54 -3.65
CA LYS A 245 -2.69 -13.94 -3.48
C LYS A 245 -2.43 -14.23 -2.00
N PHE A 246 -2.08 -15.47 -1.72
CA PHE A 246 -1.57 -15.88 -0.43
C PHE A 246 -0.06 -15.79 -0.46
N ASN A 247 0.53 -14.98 0.40
CA ASN A 247 1.98 -14.91 0.53
C ASN A 247 2.47 -15.95 1.54
N ASP A 248 3.65 -16.49 1.30
CA ASP A 248 4.41 -17.25 2.30
C ASP A 248 3.70 -18.49 2.88
N VAL A 249 3.28 -19.43 2.03
CA VAL A 249 2.52 -20.62 2.42
C VAL A 249 3.46 -21.77 2.79
N ALA A 250 3.41 -22.25 4.03
CA ALA A 250 4.12 -23.46 4.44
C ALA A 250 3.38 -24.72 3.97
N LEU A 251 4.11 -25.73 3.51
CA LEU A 251 3.54 -27.03 3.15
C LEU A 251 3.83 -28.06 4.24
N SER A 252 2.79 -28.73 4.73
CA SER A 252 2.93 -29.85 5.64
C SER A 252 3.48 -31.07 4.86
N ASN A 253 4.46 -31.73 5.47
CA ASN A 253 5.00 -32.97 4.93
C ASN A 253 4.34 -34.13 5.67
N HIS A 254 3.32 -34.75 5.07
CA HIS A 254 2.94 -36.10 5.47
C HIS A 254 4.00 -37.07 4.92
N SER A 255 4.87 -37.52 5.83
CA SER A 255 5.80 -38.64 5.61
C SER A 255 5.09 -39.97 5.75
#